data_AF-A0A132CG12-F1
#
_entry.id   AF-A0A132CG12-F1
#
_cell.length_a   1.000
_cell.length_b   1.000
_cell.length_c   1.000
_cell.angle_alpha   90.00
_cell.angle_beta   90.00
_cell.angle_gamma   90.00
#
_symmetry.space_group_name_H-M   'P 1'
#
loop_
_entity.id
_entity.type
_entity.pdbx_description
1 polymer ?
#
loop_
_entity_poly.entity_id
_entity_poly.type
_entity_poly.pdbx_seq_one_letter_code
_entity_poly.pdbx_strand_id
1 'polypeptide(L)'
;MALTTEKREALRYAREMIESGQEMYICFALYSVKRKHPRLAGACQVLRDYIEIQLGHCGPLESWQRKNGFGERCGYQSLFDRLAWIDWMLDEPKEEC
;
A
#
# COMPACT_ATOMS: atom_id res chain seq x y z
N MET A 1 -6.59 -6.96 -8.49
CA MET A 1 -6.22 -6.23 -9.74
C MET A 1 -5.03 -6.96 -10.33
N ALA A 2 -4.93 -7.20 -11.64
CA ALA A 2 -3.76 -7.91 -12.11
C ALA A 2 -2.47 -7.05 -11.96
N LEU A 3 -1.46 -7.67 -11.36
CA LEU A 3 -0.23 -7.00 -10.94
C LEU A 3 0.83 -7.09 -12.05
N THR A 4 0.98 -5.99 -12.80
CA THR A 4 2.09 -5.78 -13.73
C THR A 4 3.43 -5.72 -12.99
N THR A 5 4.53 -5.86 -13.73
CA THR A 5 5.89 -5.73 -13.18
C THR A 5 6.10 -4.38 -12.50
N GLU A 6 5.61 -3.27 -13.08
CA GLU A 6 5.78 -1.96 -12.44
C GLU A 6 4.99 -1.82 -11.14
N LYS A 7 3.79 -2.42 -11.05
CA LYS A 7 2.99 -2.38 -9.82
C LYS A 7 3.67 -3.18 -8.70
N ARG A 8 4.24 -4.35 -9.00
CA ARG A 8 5.03 -5.13 -8.02
C ARG A 8 6.25 -4.36 -7.57
N GLU A 9 6.96 -3.75 -8.50
CA GLU A 9 8.15 -2.96 -8.18
C GLU A 9 7.81 -1.77 -7.29
N ALA A 10 6.72 -1.04 -7.60
CA ALA A 10 6.24 0.06 -6.77
C ALA A 10 5.86 -0.39 -5.34
N LEU A 11 5.19 -1.54 -5.21
CA LEU A 11 4.83 -2.12 -3.92
C LEU A 11 6.05 -2.55 -3.11
N ARG A 12 7.10 -3.10 -3.75
CA ARG A 12 8.36 -3.45 -3.06
C ARG A 12 9.04 -2.21 -2.47
N TYR A 13 9.18 -1.14 -3.25
CA TYR A 13 9.76 0.10 -2.71
C TYR A 13 8.89 0.70 -1.60
N ALA A 14 7.56 0.66 -1.73
CA ALA A 14 6.66 1.14 -0.69
C ALA A 14 6.81 0.34 0.61
N ARG A 15 6.95 -1.00 0.51
CA ARG A 15 7.22 -1.90 1.64
C ARG A 15 8.50 -1.51 2.37
N GLU A 16 9.60 -1.34 1.65
CA GLU A 16 10.91 -0.97 2.21
C GLU A 16 10.86 0.39 2.94
N MET A 17 10.14 1.37 2.40
CA MET A 17 9.97 2.68 3.06
C MET A 17 9.17 2.58 4.37
N ILE A 18 8.16 1.71 4.42
CA ILE A 18 7.37 1.49 5.64
C ILE A 18 8.16 0.70 6.67
N GLU A 19 8.86 -0.34 6.24
CA GLU A 19 9.69 -1.19 7.11
C GLU A 19 10.85 -0.39 7.75
N SER A 20 11.46 0.53 6.99
CA SER A 20 12.50 1.43 7.49
C SER A 20 11.98 2.64 8.27
N GLY A 21 10.66 2.81 8.38
CA GLY A 21 10.03 3.94 9.07
C GLY A 21 10.15 5.29 8.34
N GLN A 22 10.58 5.30 7.07
CA GLN A 22 10.62 6.50 6.24
C GLN A 22 9.21 7.04 5.95
N GLU A 23 8.24 6.14 5.83
CA GLU A 23 6.85 6.48 5.54
C GLU A 23 5.91 5.69 6.44
N MET A 24 4.94 6.36 7.05
CA MET A 24 3.99 5.71 7.95
C MET A 24 2.79 5.10 7.22
N TYR A 25 2.43 5.61 6.05
CA TYR A 25 1.20 5.24 5.34
C TYR A 25 1.50 4.75 3.92
N ILE A 26 0.77 3.72 3.47
CA ILE A 26 0.95 3.10 2.14
C ILE A 26 0.79 4.12 1.01
N CYS A 27 -0.22 4.99 1.07
CA CYS A 27 -0.44 6.01 0.04
C CYS A 27 0.69 7.05 -0.02
N PHE A 28 1.29 7.41 1.13
CA PHE A 28 2.44 8.32 1.16
C PHE A 28 3.71 7.63 0.68
N ALA A 29 3.93 6.37 1.05
CA ALA A 29 5.00 5.55 0.48
C ALA A 29 4.90 5.49 -1.05
N LEU A 30 3.73 5.19 -1.61
CA LEU A 30 3.50 5.19 -3.06
C LEU A 30 3.68 6.58 -3.70
N TYR A 31 3.32 7.66 -3.00
CA TYR A 31 3.59 9.02 -3.48
C TYR A 31 5.09 9.32 -3.52
N SER A 32 5.84 8.90 -2.50
CA SER A 32 7.29 9.02 -2.44
C SER A 32 7.98 8.17 -3.50
N VAL A 33 7.50 6.95 -3.76
CA VAL A 33 7.96 6.11 -4.87
C VAL A 33 7.72 6.81 -6.21
N LYS A 34 6.53 7.36 -6.45
CA LYS A 34 6.23 8.14 -7.67
C LYS A 34 7.21 9.30 -7.87
N ARG A 35 7.59 10.01 -6.81
CA ARG A 35 8.56 11.12 -6.88
C ARG A 35 9.99 10.64 -7.17
N LYS A 36 10.41 9.53 -6.57
CA LYS A 36 11.77 8.97 -6.72
C LYS A 36 11.94 8.17 -8.02
N HIS A 37 10.88 7.57 -8.53
CA HIS A 37 10.87 6.72 -9.71
C HIS A 37 9.73 7.15 -10.67
N PRO A 38 9.92 8.23 -11.47
CA PRO A 38 8.87 8.75 -12.36
C PRO A 38 8.31 7.71 -13.34
N ARG A 39 9.10 6.71 -13.75
CA ARG A 39 8.64 5.59 -14.60
C ARG A 39 7.54 4.74 -13.95
N LEU A 40 7.45 4.73 -12.62
CA LEU A 40 6.44 3.99 -11.86
C LEU A 40 5.21 4.84 -11.56
N ALA A 41 5.13 6.09 -12.05
CA ALA A 41 4.08 7.02 -11.66
C ALA A 41 2.66 6.51 -11.96
N GLY A 42 2.46 5.88 -13.13
CA GLY A 42 1.18 5.27 -13.50
C GLY A 42 0.81 4.12 -12.57
N ALA A 43 1.75 3.20 -12.31
CA ALA A 43 1.55 2.09 -11.40
C ALA A 43 1.22 2.56 -9.97
N CYS A 44 1.94 3.56 -9.46
CA CYS A 44 1.69 4.14 -8.13
C CYS A 44 0.30 4.79 -8.05
N GLN A 45 -0.16 5.47 -9.10
CA GLN A 45 -1.49 6.07 -9.13
C GLN A 45 -2.57 4.99 -9.08
N VAL A 46 -2.48 3.98 -9.95
CA VAL A 46 -3.45 2.87 -10.00
C VAL A 46 -3.52 2.12 -8.67
N LEU A 47 -2.38 1.87 -8.03
CA LEU A 47 -2.32 1.22 -6.71
C LEU A 47 -3.00 2.07 -5.63
N ARG A 48 -2.79 3.39 -5.64
CA ARG A 48 -3.45 4.30 -4.70
C ARG A 48 -4.95 4.33 -4.90
N ASP A 49 -5.40 4.45 -6.14
CA ASP A 49 -6.84 4.45 -6.47
C ASP A 49 -7.50 3.15 -6.01
N TYR A 50 -6.84 2.02 -6.22
CA TYR A 50 -7.30 0.72 -5.72
C TYR A 50 -7.40 0.69 -4.19
N ILE A 51 -6.38 1.13 -3.46
CA ILE A 51 -6.38 1.16 -1.99
C ILE A 51 -7.49 2.09 -1.48
N GLU A 52 -7.65 3.28 -2.08
CA GLU A 52 -8.70 4.22 -1.71
C GLU A 52 -10.09 3.62 -1.89
N ILE A 53 -10.34 2.87 -2.98
CA ILE A 53 -11.59 2.16 -3.21
C ILE A 53 -11.80 1.07 -2.14
N GLN A 54 -10.79 0.24 -1.84
CA GLN A 54 -10.89 -0.83 -0.83
C GLN A 54 -11.17 -0.27 0.57
N LEU A 55 -10.61 0.89 0.91
CA LEU A 55 -10.82 1.56 2.19
C LEU A 55 -12.09 2.42 2.23
N GLY A 56 -12.89 2.46 1.16
CA GLY A 56 -14.14 3.23 1.10
C GLY A 56 -13.92 4.74 1.08
N HIS A 57 -12.88 5.21 0.38
CA HIS A 57 -12.50 6.62 0.18
C HIS A 57 -12.25 7.45 1.46
N CYS A 58 -12.24 6.83 2.63
CA CYS A 58 -12.26 7.55 3.91
C CYS A 58 -11.24 7.03 4.91
N GLY A 59 -9.98 7.41 4.68
CA GLY A 59 -8.95 7.48 5.71
C GLY A 59 -7.86 6.41 5.65
N PRO A 60 -6.85 6.53 6.53
CA PRO A 60 -5.78 5.55 6.65
C PRO A 60 -6.34 4.17 7.07
N LEU A 61 -5.55 3.12 6.87
CA LEU A 61 -5.93 1.74 7.17
C LEU A 61 -6.54 1.58 8.57
N GLU A 62 -5.96 2.26 9.56
CA GLU A 62 -6.43 2.24 10.95
C GLU A 62 -7.85 2.79 11.12
N SER A 63 -8.23 3.78 10.31
CA SER A 63 -9.58 4.33 10.31
C SER A 63 -10.58 3.31 9.74
N TRP A 64 -10.19 2.60 8.68
CA TRP A 64 -11.01 1.52 8.12
C TRP A 64 -11.13 0.35 9.09
N GLN A 65 -10.02 -0.08 9.70
CA GLN A 65 -10.00 -1.16 10.71
C GLN A 65 -10.95 -0.85 11.87
N ARG A 66 -10.88 0.36 12.43
CA ARG A 66 -11.75 0.79 13.52
C ARG A 66 -13.23 0.78 13.13
N LYS A 67 -13.56 1.25 11.91
CA LYS A 67 -14.93 1.23 11.38
C LYS A 67 -15.48 -0.20 11.20
N ASN A 68 -14.60 -1.16 10.93
CA ASN A 68 -14.97 -2.57 10.71
C ASN A 68 -14.86 -3.43 11.98
N GLY A 69 -14.81 -2.82 13.17
CA GLY A 69 -14.84 -3.54 14.45
C GLY A 69 -13.51 -4.17 14.86
N PHE A 70 -12.41 -3.86 14.17
CA PHE A 70 -11.08 -4.17 14.69
C PHE A 70 -10.81 -3.22 15.87
N GLY A 71 -10.47 -3.80 17.03
CA GLY A 71 -10.17 -3.04 18.24
C GLY A 71 -8.95 -2.12 18.10
N GLU A 72 -8.61 -1.40 19.17
CA GLU A 72 -7.43 -0.53 19.17
C GLU A 72 -6.16 -1.31 18.80
N ARG A 73 -5.43 -0.79 17.81
CA ARG A 73 -4.13 -1.29 17.39
C ARG A 73 -3.06 -0.43 18.01
N CYS A 74 -2.05 -1.05 18.61
CA CYS A 74 -0.85 -0.32 19.01
C CYS A 74 0.02 -0.01 17.79
N GLY A 75 0.94 0.96 17.90
CA GLY A 75 1.75 1.43 16.76
C GLY A 75 2.51 0.33 16.02
N TYR A 76 3.00 -0.69 16.74
CA TYR A 76 3.66 -1.85 16.14
C TYR A 76 2.69 -2.75 15.36
N GLN A 77 1.48 -2.99 15.88
CA GLN A 77 0.47 -3.77 15.17
C GLN A 77 0.03 -3.06 13.89
N SER A 78 -0.15 -1.74 13.93
CA SER A 78 -0.48 -0.96 12.73
C SER A 78 0.61 -1.05 11.67
N LEU A 79 1.90 -1.12 12.07
CA LEU A 79 3.00 -1.34 11.15
C LEU A 79 2.91 -2.71 10.47
N PHE A 80 2.73 -3.77 11.25
CA PHE A 80 2.58 -5.12 10.70
C PHE A 80 1.34 -5.24 9.81
N ASP A 81 0.22 -4.61 10.17
CA ASP A 81 -1.00 -4.62 9.36
C ASP A 81 -0.78 -3.96 7.99
N ARG A 82 -0.01 -2.86 7.93
CA ARG A 82 0.36 -2.22 6.65
C ARG A 82 1.28 -3.09 5.80
N LEU A 83 2.29 -3.71 6.41
CA LEU A 83 3.22 -4.61 5.72
C LEU A 83 2.47 -5.84 5.18
N ALA A 84 1.62 -6.44 6.01
CA ALA A 84 0.78 -7.57 5.63
C ALA A 84 -0.19 -7.23 4.49
N TRP A 85 -0.73 -6.00 4.47
CA TRP A 85 -1.53 -5.54 3.34
C TRP A 85 -0.71 -5.49 2.05
N ILE A 86 0.51 -4.93 2.09
CA ILE A 86 1.39 -4.87 0.92
C ILE A 86 1.79 -6.28 0.48
N ASP A 87 2.11 -7.17 1.41
CA ASP A 87 2.48 -8.56 1.14
C ASP A 87 1.29 -9.31 0.50
N TRP A 88 0.07 -9.13 1.02
CA TRP A 88 -1.16 -9.66 0.40
C TRP A 88 -1.36 -9.12 -1.03
N MET A 89 -1.13 -7.83 -1.27
CA MET A 89 -1.18 -7.27 -2.61
C MET A 89 -0.13 -7.93 -3.50
N LEU A 90 1.12 -8.09 -3.03
CA LEU A 90 2.21 -8.69 -3.79
C LEU A 90 1.97 -10.15 -4.19
N ASP A 91 1.16 -10.87 -3.41
CA ASP A 91 0.74 -12.24 -3.69
C ASP A 91 -0.40 -12.34 -4.73
N GLU A 92 -1.03 -11.22 -5.13
CA GLU A 92 -2.05 -11.25 -6.19
C GLU A 92 -1.45 -11.81 -7.51
N PRO A 93 -2.22 -12.62 -8.27
CA PRO A 93 -1.74 -13.26 -9.49
C PRO A 93 -1.23 -12.25 -10.53
N LYS A 94 -0.20 -12.66 -11.28
CA LYS A 94 0.39 -11.85 -12.36
C LYS A 94 -0.64 -11.72 -13.49
N GLU A 95 -0.74 -10.52 -14.06
CA GLU A 95 -1.23 -10.40 -15.43
C GLU A 95 -0.16 -11.07 -16.29
N GLU A 96 -0.43 -12.29 -16.77
CA GLU A 96 0.36 -12.87 -17.84
C GLU A 96 -0.01 -12.09 -19.12
N CYS A 97 0.98 -11.39 -19.69
CA CYS A 97 0.83 -10.66 -20.94
C CYS A 97 0.53 -11.60 -22.11
#